data_AF-A0A434WK63-F1
#
_entry.id   AF-A0A434WK63-F1
#
_cell.length_a   1.000
_cell.length_b   1.000
_cell.length_c   1.000
_cell.angle_alpha   90.00
_cell.angle_beta   90.00
_cell.angle_gamma   90.00
#
_symmetry.space_group_name_H-M   'P 1'
#
loop_
_entity.id
_entity.type
_entity.pdbx_description
1 polymer ?
#
loop_
_entity_poly.entity_id
_entity_poly.type
_entity_poly.pdbx_seq_one_letter_code
_entity_poly.pdbx_strand_id
1 'polypeptide(L)'
;MSHVTLLTGPERRRRWSEEDQGRILAAAFAPGVTVAAVARQYDVATSLIYKWRRTLRARETGFAEVVVAPDEPVAVSRPAAPPAVIELEFAGKVRLRIPLTTPPTLAAAMVKALGVS
;
A
#
# COMPACT_ATOMS: atom_id res chain seq x y z
N MET A 1 16.68 -10.40 -53.89
CA MET A 1 15.24 -10.40 -53.57
C MET A 1 15.12 -10.28 -52.05
N SER A 2 14.76 -9.10 -51.55
CA SER A 2 14.63 -8.82 -50.12
C SER A 2 13.35 -9.45 -49.58
N HIS A 3 13.48 -10.41 -48.68
CA HIS A 3 12.36 -10.96 -47.94
C HIS A 3 12.01 -10.00 -46.79
N VAL A 4 10.76 -9.55 -46.78
CA VAL A 4 10.15 -8.78 -45.68
C VAL A 4 9.27 -9.75 -44.91
N THR A 5 9.68 -10.11 -43.69
CA THR A 5 8.83 -10.86 -42.76
C THR A 5 7.84 -9.89 -42.12
N LEU A 6 6.56 -10.10 -42.40
CA LEU A 6 5.49 -9.48 -41.63
C LEU A 6 5.24 -10.34 -40.39
N LEU A 7 5.64 -9.85 -39.21
CA LEU A 7 5.20 -10.43 -37.93
C LEU A 7 3.75 -10.01 -37.68
N THR A 8 2.79 -10.78 -38.18
CA THR A 8 1.37 -10.68 -37.81
C THR A 8 1.14 -11.28 -36.42
N GLY A 9 1.75 -10.67 -35.40
CA GLY A 9 1.36 -10.87 -34.01
C GLY A 9 0.15 -9.97 -33.68
N PRO A 10 -0.72 -10.35 -32.71
CA PRO A 10 -1.78 -9.49 -32.24
C PRO A 10 -1.18 -8.15 -31.82
N GLU A 11 -1.75 -7.07 -32.33
CA GLU A 11 -1.30 -5.69 -32.26
C GLU A 11 -0.53 -5.34 -30.97
N ARG A 12 0.80 -5.20 -31.10
CA ARG A 12 1.83 -5.09 -30.04
C ARG A 12 1.68 -3.91 -29.07
N ARG A 13 0.60 -3.12 -29.16
CA ARG A 13 0.27 -2.10 -28.16
C ARG A 13 -1.22 -2.13 -27.87
N ARG A 14 -1.67 -3.18 -27.18
CA ARG A 14 -2.95 -3.17 -26.48
C ARG A 14 -2.96 -1.93 -25.58
N ARG A 15 -3.78 -0.94 -25.94
CA ARG A 15 -4.01 0.25 -25.13
C ARG A 15 -4.91 -0.17 -23.98
N TRP A 16 -4.39 -0.09 -22.77
CA TRP A 16 -5.15 -0.38 -21.56
C TRP A 16 -5.88 0.87 -21.10
N SER A 17 -7.22 0.87 -21.22
CA SER A 17 -8.04 1.92 -20.62
C SER A 17 -7.90 1.88 -19.09
N GLU A 18 -8.23 2.97 -18.39
CA GLU A 18 -8.19 3.00 -16.92
C GLU A 18 -9.15 1.97 -16.31
N GLU A 19 -10.29 1.74 -16.95
CA GLU A 19 -11.25 0.71 -16.57
C GLU A 19 -10.64 -0.70 -16.68
N ASP A 20 -9.93 -0.99 -17.77
CA ASP A 20 -9.24 -2.27 -17.93
C ASP A 20 -8.16 -2.47 -16.87
N GLN A 21 -7.40 -1.42 -16.58
CA GLN A 21 -6.37 -1.46 -15.53
C GLN A 21 -7.00 -1.74 -14.16
N GLY A 22 -8.14 -1.09 -13.86
CA GLY A 22 -8.90 -1.32 -12.64
C GLY A 22 -9.39 -2.77 -12.51
N ARG A 23 -9.96 -3.33 -13.59
CA ARG A 23 -10.41 -4.74 -13.61
C ARG A 23 -9.26 -5.72 -13.39
N ILE A 24 -8.13 -5.50 -14.06
CA ILE A 24 -6.95 -6.36 -13.91
C ILE A 24 -6.37 -6.24 -12.50
N LEU A 25 -6.32 -5.04 -11.93
CA LEU A 25 -5.84 -4.83 -10.56
C LEU A 25 -6.74 -5.49 -9.53
N ALA A 26 -8.07 -5.36 -9.68
CA ALA A 26 -9.03 -6.03 -8.80
C ALA A 26 -8.85 -7.55 -8.84
N ALA A 27 -8.70 -8.13 -10.03
CA ALA A 27 -8.42 -9.56 -10.19
C ALA A 27 -7.06 -9.97 -9.60
N ALA A 28 -6.00 -9.18 -9.84
CA ALA A 28 -4.64 -9.47 -9.39
C ALA A 28 -4.45 -9.44 -7.88
N PHE A 29 -5.25 -8.65 -7.16
CA PHE A 29 -5.19 -8.49 -5.70
C PHE A 29 -6.39 -9.09 -4.96
N ALA A 30 -7.18 -9.94 -5.63
CA ALA A 30 -8.22 -10.72 -4.98
C ALA A 30 -7.62 -11.75 -4.00
N PRO A 31 -8.29 -12.09 -2.89
CA PRO A 31 -7.81 -13.09 -1.94
C PRO A 31 -7.53 -14.44 -2.61
N GLY A 32 -6.38 -15.04 -2.32
CA GLY A 32 -5.99 -16.34 -2.87
C GLY A 32 -5.50 -16.34 -4.32
N VAL A 33 -5.48 -15.18 -4.98
CA VAL A 33 -4.99 -15.05 -6.37
C VAL A 33 -3.53 -14.58 -6.38
N THR A 34 -2.75 -15.09 -7.33
CA THR A 34 -1.38 -14.61 -7.57
C THR A 34 -1.34 -13.64 -8.74
N VAL A 35 -0.61 -12.54 -8.57
CA VAL A 35 -0.43 -11.52 -9.62
C VAL A 35 0.16 -12.13 -10.90
N ALA A 36 1.04 -13.13 -10.78
CA ALA A 36 1.63 -13.83 -11.91
C ALA A 36 0.61 -14.63 -12.73
N ALA A 37 -0.38 -15.26 -12.07
CA ALA A 37 -1.45 -15.97 -12.77
C ALA A 37 -2.33 -15.00 -13.58
N VAL A 38 -2.70 -13.86 -12.98
CA VAL A 38 -3.49 -12.82 -13.66
C VAL A 38 -2.71 -12.17 -14.80
N ALA A 39 -1.43 -11.88 -14.59
CA ALA A 39 -0.52 -11.40 -15.64
C ALA A 39 -0.55 -12.29 -16.89
N ARG A 40 -0.50 -13.62 -16.72
CA ARG A 40 -0.59 -14.59 -17.83
C ARG A 40 -1.97 -14.60 -18.47
N GLN A 41 -3.03 -14.55 -17.67
CA GLN A 41 -4.42 -14.56 -18.16
C GLN A 41 -4.74 -13.36 -19.05
N TYR A 42 -4.22 -12.18 -18.70
CA TYR A 42 -4.48 -10.94 -19.43
C TYR A 42 -3.39 -10.58 -20.46
N ASP A 43 -2.36 -11.43 -20.59
CA ASP A 43 -1.15 -11.18 -21.39
C ASP A 43 -0.49 -9.83 -21.07
N VAL A 44 -0.28 -9.58 -19.77
CA VAL A 44 0.29 -8.35 -19.23
C VAL A 44 1.53 -8.66 -18.42
N ALA A 45 2.59 -7.87 -18.60
CA ALA A 45 3.77 -7.96 -17.74
C ALA A 45 3.42 -7.62 -16.29
N THR A 46 3.85 -8.44 -15.33
CA THR A 46 3.64 -8.20 -13.89
C THR A 46 4.13 -6.83 -13.42
N SER A 47 5.23 -6.34 -13.99
CA SER A 47 5.76 -4.99 -13.74
C SER A 47 4.77 -3.87 -14.11
N LEU A 48 3.97 -4.08 -15.16
CA LEU A 48 2.95 -3.12 -15.60
C LEU A 48 1.78 -3.04 -14.61
N ILE A 49 1.38 -4.18 -14.04
CA ILE A 49 0.34 -4.24 -12.99
C ILE A 49 0.80 -3.45 -11.75
N TYR A 50 2.03 -3.65 -11.28
CA TYR A 50 2.55 -2.87 -10.15
C TYR A 50 2.72 -1.38 -10.48
N LYS A 51 3.06 -1.03 -11.72
CA LYS A 51 3.11 0.35 -12.18
C LYS A 51 1.72 1.00 -12.11
N TRP A 52 0.68 0.35 -12.63
CA TRP A 52 -0.70 0.84 -12.56
C TRP A 52 -1.18 1.00 -11.12
N ARG A 53 -0.89 0.02 -10.25
CA ARG A 53 -1.21 0.11 -8.81
C ARG A 53 -0.63 1.38 -8.17
N ARG A 54 0.62 1.72 -8.51
CA ARG A 54 1.28 2.91 -7.97
C ARG A 54 0.67 4.20 -8.52
N THR A 55 0.43 4.26 -9.83
CA THR A 55 -0.09 5.45 -10.49
C THR A 55 -1.55 5.74 -10.10
N LEU A 56 -2.40 4.70 -9.98
CA LEU A 56 -3.80 4.87 -9.58
C LEU A 56 -3.92 5.25 -8.10
N ARG A 57 -3.14 4.62 -7.20
CA ARG A 57 -3.11 5.04 -5.79
C ARG A 57 -2.59 6.47 -5.58
N ALA A 58 -1.61 6.90 -6.37
CA ALA A 58 -1.12 8.28 -6.32
C ALA A 58 -2.12 9.32 -6.85
N ARG A 59 -3.16 8.87 -7.58
CA ARG A 59 -4.29 9.72 -7.97
C ARG A 59 -5.39 9.75 -6.89
N GLU A 60 -5.52 8.67 -6.12
CA GLU A 60 -6.40 8.55 -4.96
C GLU A 60 -5.88 9.27 -3.71
N THR A 61 -4.67 9.86 -3.72
CA THR A 61 -4.16 10.68 -2.59
C THR A 61 -4.80 12.07 -2.51
N GLY A 62 -6.04 12.22 -2.99
CA GLY A 62 -6.95 13.27 -2.56
C GLY A 62 -7.89 12.67 -1.51
N PHE A 63 -8.08 13.39 -0.39
CA PHE A 63 -8.95 13.05 0.74
C PHE A 63 -9.94 11.89 0.49
N ALA A 64 -9.69 10.74 1.13
CA ALA A 64 -10.68 9.67 1.22
C ALA A 64 -11.72 10.06 2.28
N GLU A 65 -12.95 10.34 1.85
CA GLU A 65 -14.06 10.60 2.75
C GLU A 65 -14.36 9.34 3.59
N VAL A 66 -14.11 9.43 4.88
CA VAL A 66 -14.55 8.43 5.85
C VAL A 66 -16.04 8.63 6.05
N VAL A 67 -16.86 7.87 5.33
CA VAL A 67 -18.29 7.77 5.60
C VAL A 67 -18.45 6.95 6.88
N VAL A 68 -18.74 7.62 7.99
CA VAL A 68 -19.19 6.98 9.22
C VAL A 68 -20.65 6.60 9.01
N ALA A 69 -20.90 5.35 8.63
CA ALA A 69 -22.26 4.79 8.66
C ALA A 69 -22.73 4.71 10.13
N PRO A 70 -23.99 5.07 10.43
CA PRO A 70 -24.53 4.92 11.77
C PRO A 70 -24.58 3.43 12.16
N ASP A 71 -24.13 3.18 13.40
CA ASP A 71 -23.87 1.88 14.02
C ASP A 71 -25.16 1.03 14.13
N GLU A 72 -25.29 -0.02 13.32
CA GLU A 72 -26.03 -1.22 13.72
C GLU A 72 -25.02 -2.17 14.39
N PRO A 73 -25.33 -2.73 15.59
CA PRO A 73 -24.35 -3.41 16.41
C PRO A 73 -24.05 -4.80 15.88
N VAL A 74 -23.27 -4.87 14.80
CA VAL A 74 -22.48 -6.06 14.52
C VAL A 74 -21.25 -5.94 15.40
N ALA A 75 -21.03 -6.94 16.26
CA ALA A 75 -19.82 -7.08 17.06
C ALA A 75 -18.61 -7.29 16.12
N VAL A 76 -18.16 -6.21 15.49
CA VAL A 76 -16.87 -6.14 14.83
C VAL A 76 -15.89 -5.83 15.94
N SER A 77 -14.99 -6.77 16.24
CA SER A 77 -13.80 -6.45 17.03
C SER A 77 -13.10 -5.29 16.35
N ARG A 78 -13.29 -4.09 16.91
CA ARG A 78 -12.52 -2.89 16.61
C ARG A 78 -11.06 -3.32 16.60
N PRO A 79 -10.31 -3.22 15.48
CA PRO A 79 -8.87 -3.35 15.57
C PRO A 79 -8.44 -2.27 16.55
N ALA A 80 -7.92 -2.68 17.70
CA ALA A 80 -7.50 -1.77 18.75
C ALA A 80 -6.63 -0.70 18.09
N ALA A 81 -7.05 0.57 18.20
CA ALA A 81 -6.20 1.67 17.78
C ALA A 81 -4.82 1.41 18.40
N PRO A 82 -3.73 1.44 17.62
CA PRO A 82 -2.41 1.24 18.20
C PRO A 82 -2.29 2.24 19.36
N PRO A 83 -1.84 1.81 20.56
CA PRO A 83 -1.75 2.71 21.70
C PRO A 83 -0.90 3.90 21.24
N ALA A 84 -1.41 5.12 21.41
CA ALA A 84 -0.66 6.28 20.98
C ALA A 84 0.67 6.31 21.78
N VAL A 85 1.76 6.30 21.03
CA VAL A 85 3.14 6.13 21.50
C VAL A 85 3.94 7.28 20.92
N ILE A 86 4.68 7.98 21.78
CA ILE A 86 5.67 8.97 21.35
C ILE A 86 6.92 8.19 20.94
N GLU A 87 7.29 8.24 19.66
CA GLU A 87 8.50 7.60 19.13
C GLU A 87 9.58 8.66 18.93
N LEU A 88 10.75 8.45 19.54
CA LEU A 88 11.93 9.30 19.44
C LEU A 88 13.06 8.49 18.83
N GLU A 89 13.75 9.08 17.86
CA GLU A 89 14.93 8.49 17.22
C GLU A 89 16.17 9.31 17.57
N PHE A 90 17.18 8.66 18.15
CA PHE A 90 18.42 9.28 18.55
C PHE A 90 19.54 8.80 17.63
N ALA A 91 20.08 9.74 16.82
CA ALA A 91 21.21 9.54 15.91
C ALA A 91 21.12 8.28 15.02
N GLY A 92 19.91 7.83 14.67
CA GLY A 92 19.65 6.63 13.86
C GLY A 92 20.04 5.29 14.50
N LYS A 93 20.48 5.28 15.76
CA LYS A 93 20.97 4.08 16.46
C LYS A 93 20.05 3.61 17.56
N VAL A 94 19.28 4.51 18.16
CA VAL A 94 18.37 4.20 19.28
C VAL A 94 16.99 4.72 18.97
N ARG A 95 16.00 3.85 19.17
CA ARG A 95 14.58 4.15 19.00
C ARG A 95 13.86 3.98 20.33
N LEU A 96 13.36 5.08 20.87
CA LEU A 96 12.62 5.10 22.12
C LEU A 96 11.12 5.20 21.82
N ARG A 97 10.34 4.30 22.40
CA ARG A 97 8.88 4.27 22.30
C ARG A 97 8.29 4.49 23.69
N ILE A 98 7.57 5.59 23.88
CA ILE A 98 6.93 5.96 25.14
C ILE A 98 5.41 5.84 25.00
N PRO A 99 4.79 4.80 25.58
CA PRO A 99 3.33 4.71 25.67
C PRO A 99 2.75 5.87 26.48
N LEU A 100 1.55 6.34 26.15
CA LEU A 100 0.82 7.38 26.91
C LEU A 100 0.56 7.05 28.39
N THR A 101 0.67 5.78 28.78
CA THR A 101 0.54 5.33 30.18
C THR A 101 1.80 5.58 31.01
N THR A 102 2.87 6.08 30.37
CA THR A 102 4.14 6.32 31.04
C THR A 102 4.08 7.63 31.83
N PRO A 103 4.37 7.62 33.14
CA PRO A 103 4.46 8.84 33.92
C PRO A 103 5.50 9.81 33.32
N PRO A 104 5.24 11.12 33.29
CA PRO A 104 6.11 12.11 32.64
C PRO A 104 7.52 12.16 33.26
N THR A 105 7.64 11.82 34.55
CA THR A 105 8.92 11.71 35.25
C THR A 105 9.79 10.57 34.73
N LEU A 106 9.17 9.41 34.46
CA LEU A 106 9.85 8.25 33.88
C LEU A 106 10.23 8.52 32.42
N ALA A 107 9.32 9.13 31.65
CA ALA A 107 9.59 9.52 30.27
C ALA A 107 10.79 10.50 30.18
N ALA A 108 10.82 11.52 31.03
CA ALA A 108 11.93 12.47 31.10
C ALA A 108 13.25 11.80 31.53
N ALA A 109 13.20 10.85 32.47
CA ALA A 109 14.37 10.10 32.89
C ALA A 109 14.92 9.21 31.76
N MET A 110 14.06 8.57 30.96
CA MET A 110 14.46 7.77 29.81
C MET A 110 15.13 8.63 28.72
N VAL A 111 14.58 9.81 28.44
CA VAL A 111 15.18 10.75 27.47
C VAL A 111 16.54 11.26 27.98
N LYS A 112 16.66 11.59 29.27
CA LYS A 112 17.94 11.99 29.88
C LYS A 112 18.99 10.87 29.88
N ALA A 113 18.59 9.64 30.20
CA ALA A 113 19.48 8.50 30.22
C ALA A 113 20.05 8.15 28.83
N LEU A 114 19.31 8.49 27.77
CA LEU A 114 19.74 8.31 26.38
C LEU A 114 20.63 9.46 25.86
N GLY A 115 20.88 10.49 26.66
CA GLY A 115 21.99 11.42 26.44
C GLY A 115 21.84 12.31 25.20
N VAL A 116 20.74 13.06 25.10
CA VAL A 116 20.76 14.34 24.37
C VAL A 116 20.94 15.43 25.40
N SER A 117 22.20 15.71 25.74
CA SER A 117 22.59 16.97 26.40
C SER A 117 22.84 18.04 25.36
#